data_AF-A0A536PB75-F1
#
_entry.id   AF-A0A536PB75-F1
#
_cell.length_a   1.000
_cell.length_b   1.000
_cell.length_c   1.000
_cell.angle_alpha   90.00
_cell.angle_beta   90.00
_cell.angle_gamma   90.00
#
_symmetry.space_group_name_H-M   'P 1'
#
loop_
_entity.id
_entity.type
_entity.pdbx_description
1 polymer ?
#
loop_
_entity_poly.entity_id
_entity_poly.type
_entity_poly.pdbx_seq_one_letter_code
_entity_poly.pdbx_strand_id
1 'polypeptide(L)'
;MFVGLVAAAAIVAALALVAVLFIQRGREGIDLTPRNLLRTYLYAGSFAGLAAFVFGVAALGNFALAAAAGSDVVYGAPPVPRPAIAPACPPNFPNCPQPPSVEDQLKRMAEQNERRRNEDLLRGVTFTVFGGLFYAAHYASRRALVGAEETQSALRRAYLMVGTAVFGLATVVLVPTGLYQLLANAILPVTADTFRPGVGDSLMPGLVSLIVWLAFLRLVVTDFRRGTGA
;
A
#
# COMPACT_ATOMS: atom_id res chain seq x y z
N MET A 1 2.00 -2.93 -8.63
CA MET A 1 1.69 -4.21 -7.92
C MET A 1 0.99 -3.99 -6.58
N PHE A 2 1.36 -2.92 -5.83
CA PHE A 2 0.80 -2.59 -4.53
C PHE A 2 -0.72 -2.35 -4.50
N VAL A 3 -1.30 -1.63 -5.48
CA VAL A 3 -2.77 -1.44 -5.57
C VAL A 3 -3.50 -2.77 -5.73
N GLY A 4 -2.94 -3.70 -6.53
CA GLY A 4 -3.50 -5.05 -6.69
C GLY A 4 -3.37 -5.88 -5.41
N LEU A 5 -2.27 -5.75 -4.67
CA LEU A 5 -2.09 -6.39 -3.37
C LEU A 5 -3.02 -5.81 -2.31
N VAL A 6 -3.22 -4.50 -2.26
CA VAL A 6 -4.15 -3.82 -1.34
C VAL A 6 -5.59 -4.16 -1.68
N ALA A 7 -5.96 -4.22 -2.97
CA ALA A 7 -7.26 -4.67 -3.41
C ALA A 7 -7.49 -6.15 -3.05
N ALA A 8 -6.51 -7.02 -3.30
CA ALA A 8 -6.57 -8.42 -2.89
C ALA A 8 -6.62 -8.57 -1.36
N ALA A 9 -5.85 -7.77 -0.61
CA ALA A 9 -5.86 -7.77 0.85
C ALA A 9 -7.18 -7.21 1.40
N ALA A 10 -7.79 -6.22 0.74
CA ALA A 10 -9.11 -5.71 1.07
C ALA A 10 -10.20 -6.75 0.76
N ILE A 11 -10.07 -7.50 -0.33
CA ILE A 11 -10.94 -8.65 -0.64
C ILE A 11 -10.75 -9.73 0.42
N VAL A 12 -9.52 -10.10 0.77
CA VAL A 12 -9.24 -11.08 1.83
C VAL A 12 -9.72 -10.57 3.19
N ALA A 13 -9.61 -9.28 3.48
CA ALA A 13 -10.14 -8.66 4.70
C ALA A 13 -11.67 -8.67 4.72
N ALA A 14 -12.31 -8.39 3.59
CA ALA A 14 -13.75 -8.48 3.44
C ALA A 14 -14.22 -9.94 3.58
N LEU A 15 -13.50 -10.90 2.97
CA LEU A 15 -13.76 -12.33 3.10
C LEU A 15 -13.52 -12.82 4.53
N ALA A 16 -12.48 -12.32 5.21
CA ALA A 16 -12.20 -12.64 6.61
C ALA A 16 -13.25 -12.02 7.54
N LEU A 17 -13.71 -10.80 7.26
CA LEU A 17 -14.81 -10.15 7.98
C LEU A 17 -16.10 -10.96 7.80
N VAL A 18 -16.41 -11.35 6.57
CA VAL A 18 -17.55 -12.22 6.24
C VAL A 18 -17.41 -13.57 6.95
N ALA A 19 -16.23 -14.18 6.95
CA ALA A 19 -15.96 -15.45 7.63
C ALA A 19 -16.10 -15.33 9.14
N VAL A 20 -15.61 -14.24 9.75
CA VAL A 20 -15.77 -13.97 11.19
C VAL A 20 -17.25 -13.77 11.54
N LEU A 21 -17.99 -13.02 10.73
CA LEU A 21 -19.45 -12.89 10.87
C LEU A 21 -20.15 -14.25 10.71
N PHE A 22 -19.65 -15.11 9.82
CA PHE A 22 -20.18 -16.47 9.60
C PHE A 22 -19.84 -17.46 10.70
N ILE A 23 -18.69 -17.33 11.36
CA ILE A 23 -18.28 -18.17 12.49
C ILE A 23 -19.03 -17.73 13.75
N GLN A 24 -19.27 -16.43 13.92
CA GLN A 24 -20.17 -15.90 14.96
C GLN A 24 -21.61 -16.41 14.78
N ARG A 25 -22.04 -16.64 13.54
CA ARG A 25 -23.32 -17.25 13.12
C ARG A 25 -23.61 -18.60 13.80
N GLY A 26 -22.58 -19.34 14.22
CA GLY A 26 -22.73 -20.65 14.85
C GLY A 26 -23.08 -20.63 16.34
N ARG A 27 -23.10 -19.45 17.00
CA ARG A 27 -23.36 -19.36 18.45
C ARG A 27 -24.57 -18.50 18.80
N GLU A 28 -24.74 -17.31 18.22
CA GLU A 28 -25.88 -16.41 18.52
C GLU A 28 -26.17 -15.58 17.25
N GLY A 29 -27.44 -15.43 16.86
CA GLY A 29 -27.83 -14.81 15.58
C GLY A 29 -27.29 -13.38 15.36
N ILE A 30 -27.24 -12.93 14.11
CA ILE A 30 -26.81 -11.54 13.80
C ILE A 30 -27.87 -10.58 14.36
N ASP A 31 -27.51 -9.86 15.41
CA ASP A 31 -28.30 -8.74 15.90
C ASP A 31 -28.19 -7.58 14.89
N LEU A 32 -29.14 -7.56 13.95
CA LEU A 32 -29.32 -6.54 12.91
C LEU A 32 -30.03 -5.29 13.42
N THR A 33 -30.01 -5.03 14.73
CA THR A 33 -30.52 -3.76 15.25
C THR A 33 -29.84 -2.57 14.55
N PRO A 34 -30.56 -1.46 14.32
CA PRO A 34 -30.00 -0.26 13.70
C PRO A 34 -28.71 0.23 14.37
N ARG A 35 -28.60 0.04 15.70
CA ARG A 35 -27.40 0.35 16.48
C ARG A 35 -26.19 -0.48 16.05
N ASN A 36 -26.33 -1.80 15.89
CA ASN A 36 -25.23 -2.67 15.46
C ASN A 36 -24.86 -2.48 13.99
N LEU A 37 -25.84 -2.20 13.12
CA LEU A 37 -25.57 -1.84 11.72
C LEU A 37 -24.75 -0.56 11.63
N LEU A 38 -25.13 0.49 12.37
CA LEU A 38 -24.37 1.74 12.42
C LEU A 38 -22.94 1.52 12.95
N ARG A 39 -22.78 0.73 14.02
CA ARG A 39 -21.44 0.39 14.55
C ARG A 39 -20.58 -0.31 13.50
N THR A 40 -21.14 -1.30 12.82
CA THR A 40 -20.43 -2.06 11.78
C THR A 40 -20.00 -1.14 10.64
N TYR A 41 -20.91 -0.27 10.18
CA TYR A 41 -20.60 0.77 9.21
C TYR A 41 -19.45 1.68 9.68
N LEU A 42 -19.49 2.16 10.93
CA LEU A 42 -18.44 3.04 11.46
C LEU A 42 -17.08 2.35 11.54
N TYR A 43 -17.01 1.07 11.94
CA TYR A 43 -15.76 0.32 11.95
C TYR A 43 -15.23 0.06 10.54
N ALA A 44 -16.11 -0.33 9.60
CA ALA A 44 -15.73 -0.53 8.21
C ALA A 44 -15.23 0.79 7.59
N GLY A 45 -15.92 1.90 7.84
CA GLY A 45 -15.52 3.23 7.39
C GLY A 45 -14.19 3.69 7.99
N SER A 46 -13.97 3.49 9.29
CA SER A 46 -12.65 3.71 9.90
C SER A 46 -11.57 2.87 9.24
N PHE A 47 -11.83 1.58 8.97
CA PHE A 47 -10.84 0.71 8.33
C PHE A 47 -10.50 1.19 6.90
N ALA A 48 -11.52 1.49 6.10
CA ALA A 48 -11.35 1.99 4.74
C ALA A 48 -10.59 3.33 4.71
N GLY A 49 -10.94 4.27 5.59
CA GLY A 49 -10.24 5.53 5.74
C GLY A 49 -8.78 5.35 6.12
N LEU A 50 -8.49 4.45 7.08
CA LEU A 50 -7.13 4.13 7.47
C LEU A 50 -6.32 3.49 6.32
N ALA A 51 -6.92 2.58 5.56
CA ALA A 51 -6.26 1.95 4.41
C ALA A 51 -5.92 2.99 3.33
N ALA A 52 -6.86 3.89 3.02
CA ALA A 52 -6.62 5.02 2.12
C ALA A 52 -5.50 5.94 2.65
N PHE A 53 -5.53 6.27 3.94
CA PHE A 53 -4.50 7.08 4.58
C PHE A 53 -3.12 6.44 4.45
N VAL A 54 -2.99 5.15 4.76
CA VAL A 54 -1.74 4.38 4.64
C VAL A 54 -1.23 4.37 3.20
N PHE A 55 -2.12 4.18 2.22
CA PHE A 55 -1.76 4.25 0.81
C PHE A 55 -1.21 5.64 0.44
N GLY A 56 -1.86 6.71 0.90
CA GLY A 56 -1.42 8.08 0.71
C GLY A 56 -0.04 8.34 1.31
N VAL A 57 0.19 7.93 2.56
CA VAL A 57 1.47 8.10 3.25
C VAL A 57 2.59 7.32 2.54
N ALA A 58 2.30 6.11 2.06
CA ALA A 58 3.29 5.33 1.29
C ALA A 58 3.67 6.02 -0.03
N ALA A 59 2.70 6.60 -0.74
CA ALA A 59 2.95 7.35 -1.97
C ALA A 59 3.74 8.65 -1.72
N LEU A 60 3.42 9.40 -0.66
CA LEU A 60 4.24 10.55 -0.23
C LEU A 60 5.65 10.12 0.15
N GLY A 61 5.79 8.96 0.78
CA GLY A 61 7.06 8.32 1.07
C GLY A 61 7.89 8.08 -0.20
N ASN A 62 7.27 7.52 -1.23
CA ASN A 62 7.93 7.29 -2.52
C ASN A 62 8.35 8.59 -3.20
N PHE A 63 7.48 9.61 -3.18
CA PHE A 63 7.82 10.94 -3.68
C PHE A 63 9.04 11.52 -2.96
N ALA A 64 9.05 11.48 -1.63
CA ALA A 64 10.16 11.99 -0.82
C ALA A 64 11.45 11.20 -1.05
N LEU A 65 11.34 9.87 -1.14
CA LEU A 65 12.48 9.00 -1.42
C LEU A 65 13.04 9.24 -2.83
N ALA A 66 12.19 9.46 -3.83
CA ALA A 66 12.61 9.76 -5.19
C ALA A 66 13.29 11.13 -5.28
N ALA A 67 12.83 12.11 -4.49
CA ALA A 67 13.47 13.41 -4.38
C ALA A 67 14.84 13.34 -3.70
N ALA A 68 15.01 12.46 -2.71
CA ALA A 68 16.26 12.35 -1.94
C ALA A 68 17.30 11.41 -2.56
N ALA A 69 16.88 10.26 -3.07
CA ALA A 69 17.75 9.18 -3.57
C ALA A 69 17.76 9.05 -5.10
N GLY A 70 16.93 9.83 -5.80
CA GLY A 70 16.78 9.78 -7.25
C GLY A 70 15.62 8.91 -7.70
N SER A 71 14.94 9.36 -8.75
CA SER A 71 13.76 8.69 -9.30
C SER A 71 14.05 7.28 -9.81
N ASP A 72 15.26 7.01 -10.29
CA ASP A 72 15.65 5.70 -10.83
C ASP A 72 15.74 4.62 -9.73
N VAL A 73 16.06 5.01 -8.50
CA VAL A 73 16.07 4.10 -7.35
C VAL A 73 14.64 3.66 -7.01
N VAL A 74 13.70 4.59 -7.06
CA VAL A 74 12.30 4.37 -6.66
C VAL A 74 11.48 3.73 -7.76
N TYR A 75 11.60 4.18 -9.00
CA TYR A 75 10.80 3.72 -10.13
C TYR A 75 11.50 2.70 -11.02
N GLY A 76 12.79 2.49 -10.79
CA GLY A 76 13.63 1.58 -11.56
C GLY A 76 14.30 2.26 -12.74
N ALA A 77 15.24 1.53 -13.32
CA ALA A 77 15.92 1.91 -14.55
C ALA A 77 15.89 0.72 -15.53
N PRO A 78 15.51 0.94 -16.81
CA PRO A 78 15.62 -0.08 -17.83
C PRO A 78 17.11 -0.42 -18.10
N PRO A 79 17.38 -1.52 -18.82
CA PRO A 79 18.73 -1.83 -19.28
C PRO A 79 19.33 -0.66 -20.06
N VAL A 80 20.66 -0.51 -20.00
CA VAL A 80 21.37 0.61 -20.64
C VAL A 80 21.00 0.68 -22.12
N PRO A 81 20.40 1.80 -22.59
CA PRO A 81 19.97 1.91 -23.98
C PRO A 81 21.17 1.82 -24.92
N ARG A 82 21.09 0.90 -25.90
CA ARG A 82 22.14 0.69 -26.92
C ARG A 82 21.66 1.25 -28.27
N PRO A 83 22.58 1.76 -29.11
CA PRO A 83 22.24 2.13 -30.46
C PRO A 83 21.71 0.91 -31.23
N ALA A 84 20.70 1.14 -32.07
CA ALA A 84 20.15 0.09 -32.92
C ALA A 84 21.24 -0.44 -33.85
N ILE A 85 21.48 -1.75 -33.80
CA ILE A 85 22.57 -2.43 -34.52
C ILE A 85 22.22 -2.64 -36.00
N ALA A 86 20.93 -2.54 -36.35
CA ALA A 86 20.44 -2.64 -37.73
C ALA A 86 19.32 -1.62 -38.00
N PRO A 87 19.28 -1.03 -39.22
CA PRO A 87 18.15 -0.20 -39.63
C PRO A 87 16.86 -1.02 -39.66
N ALA A 88 15.74 -0.41 -39.24
CA ALA A 88 14.43 -1.04 -39.19
C ALA A 88 13.84 -1.36 -40.59
N CYS A 89 14.47 -0.85 -41.65
CA CYS A 89 14.03 -1.00 -43.02
C CYS A 89 15.16 -1.55 -43.91
N PRO A 90 14.82 -2.16 -45.06
CA PRO A 90 15.79 -2.55 -46.08
C PRO A 90 16.64 -1.35 -46.56
N PRO A 91 17.85 -1.60 -47.09
CA PRO A 91 18.67 -0.56 -47.72
C PRO A 91 17.85 0.20 -48.79
N ASN A 92 17.97 1.54 -48.81
CA ASN A 92 17.30 2.44 -49.76
C ASN A 92 15.78 2.61 -49.65
N PHE A 93 15.16 2.23 -48.52
CA PHE A 93 13.75 2.55 -48.28
C PHE A 93 13.56 4.08 -48.09
N PRO A 94 12.76 4.77 -48.94
CA PRO A 94 12.50 6.20 -48.77
C PRO A 94 11.86 6.48 -47.40
N ASN A 95 12.33 7.50 -46.70
CA ASN A 95 11.79 7.90 -45.38
C ASN A 95 11.77 6.77 -44.34
N CYS A 96 12.81 5.94 -44.25
CA CYS A 96 12.91 4.98 -43.15
C CYS A 96 12.91 5.72 -41.79
N PRO A 97 11.98 5.41 -40.86
CA PRO A 97 11.98 5.99 -39.53
C PRO A 97 13.31 5.73 -38.84
N GLN A 98 14.00 6.79 -38.42
CA GLN A 98 15.23 6.63 -37.66
C GLN A 98 14.89 6.03 -36.30
N PRO A 99 15.61 5.00 -35.84
CA PRO A 99 15.44 4.51 -34.48
C PRO A 99 15.73 5.65 -33.51
N PRO A 100 15.01 5.74 -32.39
CA PRO A 100 15.23 6.80 -31.42
C PRO A 100 16.68 6.78 -30.94
N SER A 101 17.31 7.96 -30.88
CA SER A 101 18.67 8.08 -30.37
C SER A 101 18.74 7.63 -28.91
N VAL A 102 19.93 7.23 -28.46
CA VAL A 102 20.16 6.88 -27.04
C VAL A 102 19.78 8.06 -26.12
N GLU A 103 20.06 9.29 -26.56
CA GLU A 103 19.68 10.51 -25.85
C GLU A 103 18.15 10.68 -25.75
N ASP A 104 17.41 10.46 -26.84
CA ASP A 104 15.94 10.52 -26.81
C ASP A 104 15.32 9.42 -25.93
N GLN A 105 16.00 8.27 -25.81
CA GLN A 105 15.57 7.19 -24.92
C GLN A 105 15.77 7.59 -23.46
N LEU A 106 16.94 8.09 -23.09
CA LEU A 106 17.25 8.57 -21.74
C LEU A 106 16.33 9.74 -21.33
N LYS A 107 16.08 10.68 -22.23
CA LYS A 107 15.17 11.81 -21.99
C LYS A 107 13.75 11.33 -21.68
N ARG A 108 13.21 10.42 -22.49
CA ARG A 108 11.88 9.84 -22.24
C ARG A 108 11.80 9.08 -20.93
N MET A 109 12.87 8.39 -20.51
CA MET A 109 12.92 7.72 -19.21
C MET A 109 12.86 8.73 -18.06
N ALA A 110 13.63 9.81 -18.15
CA ALA A 110 13.62 10.88 -17.15
C ALA A 110 12.23 11.52 -17.04
N GLU A 111 11.59 11.83 -18.18
CA GLU A 111 10.22 12.37 -18.23
C GLU A 111 9.19 11.40 -17.64
N GLN A 112 9.30 10.10 -17.92
CA GLN A 112 8.42 9.07 -17.33
C GLN A 112 8.59 8.97 -15.81
N ASN A 113 9.83 8.98 -15.33
CA ASN A 113 10.14 8.93 -13.91
C ASN A 113 9.68 10.21 -13.18
N GLU A 114 9.81 11.38 -13.81
CA GLU A 114 9.24 12.62 -13.31
C GLU A 114 7.71 12.60 -13.25
N ARG A 115 7.06 12.07 -14.29
CA ARG A 115 5.60 11.89 -14.29
C ARG A 115 5.14 10.98 -13.15
N ARG A 116 5.79 9.83 -12.94
CA ARG A 116 5.48 8.91 -11.83
C ARG A 116 5.69 9.57 -10.46
N ARG A 117 6.75 10.37 -10.31
CA ARG A 117 7.00 11.16 -9.09
C ARG A 117 5.87 12.13 -8.80
N ASN A 118 5.40 12.84 -9.82
CA ASN A 118 4.30 13.80 -9.67
C ASN A 118 2.96 13.09 -9.41
N GLU A 119 2.73 11.93 -10.03
CA GLU A 119 1.58 11.06 -9.72
C GLU A 119 1.61 10.58 -8.27
N ASP A 120 2.79 10.23 -7.73
CA ASP A 120 2.99 9.86 -6.32
C ASP A 120 2.66 11.00 -5.37
N LEU A 121 3.08 12.22 -5.69
CA LEU A 121 2.74 13.40 -4.91
C LEU A 121 1.23 13.63 -4.89
N LEU A 122 0.60 13.66 -6.09
CA LEU A 122 -0.83 13.94 -6.22
C LEU A 122 -1.66 12.87 -5.50
N ARG A 123 -1.43 11.58 -5.78
CA ARG A 123 -2.15 10.51 -5.10
C ARG A 123 -1.84 10.52 -3.60
N GLY A 124 -0.59 10.77 -3.22
CA GLY A 124 -0.15 10.83 -1.85
C GLY A 124 -0.90 11.87 -1.04
N VAL A 125 -0.96 13.10 -1.52
CA VAL A 125 -1.70 14.19 -0.88
C VAL A 125 -3.20 13.86 -0.82
N THR A 126 -3.81 13.48 -1.94
CA THR A 126 -5.25 13.19 -2.00
C THR A 126 -5.64 12.07 -1.04
N PHE A 127 -4.98 10.92 -1.09
CA PHE A 127 -5.33 9.78 -0.24
C PHE A 127 -4.98 10.00 1.23
N THR A 128 -3.92 10.75 1.55
CA THR A 128 -3.58 11.09 2.93
C THR A 128 -4.63 12.02 3.53
N VAL A 129 -5.00 13.09 2.81
CA VAL A 129 -5.98 14.08 3.31
C VAL A 129 -7.37 13.45 3.40
N PHE A 130 -7.90 12.90 2.32
CA PHE A 130 -9.24 12.32 2.33
C PHE A 130 -9.33 11.07 3.19
N GLY A 131 -8.34 10.17 3.13
CA GLY A 131 -8.30 8.97 3.98
C GLY A 131 -8.20 9.33 5.46
N GLY A 132 -7.35 10.30 5.81
CA GLY A 132 -7.19 10.79 7.18
C GLY A 132 -8.47 11.44 7.72
N LEU A 133 -9.10 12.33 6.95
CA LEU A 133 -10.37 12.96 7.33
C LEU A 133 -11.49 11.93 7.46
N PHE A 134 -11.59 10.98 6.52
CA PHE A 134 -12.60 9.93 6.55
C PHE A 134 -12.41 9.00 7.77
N TYR A 135 -11.17 8.59 8.04
CA TYR A 135 -10.81 7.83 9.24
C TYR A 135 -11.20 8.60 10.51
N ALA A 136 -10.78 9.86 10.62
CA ALA A 136 -11.00 10.69 11.79
C ALA A 136 -12.48 10.91 12.06
N ALA A 137 -13.28 11.20 11.02
CA ALA A 137 -14.72 11.36 11.13
C ALA A 137 -15.39 10.09 11.68
N HIS A 138 -15.11 8.94 11.07
CA HIS A 138 -15.71 7.67 11.51
C HIS A 138 -15.24 7.25 12.91
N TYR A 139 -13.96 7.47 13.22
CA TYR A 139 -13.38 7.21 14.53
C TYR A 139 -14.02 8.09 15.61
N ALA A 140 -14.20 9.39 15.33
CA ALA A 140 -14.83 10.32 16.25
C ALA A 140 -16.31 9.97 16.48
N SER A 141 -17.07 9.68 15.41
CA SER A 141 -18.47 9.23 15.52
C SER A 141 -18.60 7.94 16.33
N ARG A 142 -17.69 6.99 16.13
CA ARG A 142 -17.66 5.75 16.91
C ARG A 142 -17.46 6.02 18.40
N ARG A 143 -16.48 6.87 18.73
CA ARG A 143 -16.17 7.25 20.11
C ARG A 143 -17.32 8.01 20.77
N ALA A 144 -18.02 8.86 20.03
CA ALA A 144 -19.15 9.64 20.52
C ALA A 144 -20.43 8.81 20.75
N LEU A 145 -20.75 7.88 19.84
CA LEU A 145 -22.04 7.17 19.83
C LEU A 145 -22.03 5.84 20.59
N VAL A 146 -20.88 5.18 20.73
CA VAL A 146 -20.80 3.80 21.25
C VAL A 146 -20.43 3.74 22.74
N GLY A 147 -19.71 4.72 23.27
CA GLY A 147 -19.39 4.82 24.71
C GLY A 147 -18.50 3.68 25.26
N ALA A 148 -18.54 3.45 26.58
CA ALA A 148 -17.64 2.52 27.29
C ALA A 148 -17.82 1.03 26.91
N GLU A 149 -19.01 0.63 26.42
CA GLU A 149 -19.33 -0.71 25.90
C GLU A 149 -18.49 -1.08 24.64
N GLU A 150 -17.81 -0.11 24.02
CA GLU A 150 -16.92 -0.36 22.88
C GLU A 150 -15.75 -1.27 23.25
N THR A 151 -15.22 -1.13 24.47
CA THR A 151 -13.95 -1.75 24.86
C THR A 151 -14.02 -3.28 24.92
N GLN A 152 -15.16 -3.86 25.27
CA GLN A 152 -15.35 -5.32 25.35
C GLN A 152 -16.10 -5.92 24.15
N SER A 153 -16.41 -5.13 23.13
CA SER A 153 -17.19 -5.60 21.98
C SER A 153 -16.42 -6.56 21.07
N ALA A 154 -17.08 -7.65 20.65
CA ALA A 154 -16.57 -8.57 19.64
C ALA A 154 -16.22 -7.87 18.32
N LEU A 155 -16.94 -6.80 17.96
CA LEU A 155 -16.70 -6.01 16.74
C LEU A 155 -15.36 -5.26 16.80
N ARG A 156 -15.02 -4.71 17.98
CA ARG A 156 -13.71 -4.07 18.20
C ARG A 156 -12.58 -5.10 18.07
N ARG A 157 -12.75 -6.29 18.67
CA ARG A 157 -11.78 -7.37 18.54
C ARG A 157 -11.61 -7.82 17.09
N ALA A 158 -12.71 -7.98 16.35
CA ALA A 158 -12.68 -8.30 14.93
C ALA A 158 -11.93 -7.23 14.13
N TYR A 159 -12.25 -5.95 14.34
CA TYR A 159 -11.54 -4.83 13.71
C TYR A 159 -10.03 -4.86 13.97
N LEU A 160 -9.62 -5.09 15.22
CA LEU A 160 -8.21 -5.16 15.59
C LEU A 160 -7.52 -6.40 14.99
N MET A 161 -8.18 -7.55 14.99
CA MET A 161 -7.65 -8.79 14.39
C MET A 161 -7.48 -8.65 12.88
N VAL A 162 -8.49 -8.13 12.18
CA VAL A 162 -8.44 -7.88 10.73
C VAL A 162 -7.32 -6.91 10.40
N GLY A 163 -7.21 -5.77 11.11
CA GLY A 163 -6.12 -4.83 10.88
C GLY A 163 -4.74 -5.43 11.15
N THR A 164 -4.60 -6.21 12.24
CA THR A 164 -3.34 -6.91 12.52
C THR A 164 -2.98 -7.90 11.41
N ALA A 165 -3.94 -8.67 10.90
CA ALA A 165 -3.71 -9.63 9.84
C ALA A 165 -3.35 -8.96 8.51
N VAL A 166 -4.11 -7.94 8.09
CA VAL A 166 -3.92 -7.24 6.81
C VAL A 166 -2.57 -6.54 6.76
N PHE A 167 -2.28 -5.69 7.75
CA PHE A 167 -1.02 -4.96 7.79
C PHE A 167 0.17 -5.86 8.13
N GLY A 168 -0.04 -6.94 8.89
CA GLY A 168 1.00 -7.94 9.16
C GLY A 168 1.40 -8.69 7.89
N LEU A 169 0.43 -9.16 7.11
CA LEU A 169 0.70 -9.85 5.84
C LEU A 169 1.39 -8.92 4.84
N ALA A 170 0.89 -7.69 4.70
CA ALA A 170 1.53 -6.69 3.85
C ALA A 170 2.97 -6.42 4.29
N THR A 171 3.26 -6.36 5.59
CA THR A 171 4.63 -6.20 6.13
C THR A 171 5.52 -7.37 5.74
N VAL A 172 5.07 -8.61 5.96
CA VAL A 172 5.83 -9.84 5.68
C VAL A 172 6.19 -9.97 4.19
N VAL A 173 5.32 -9.50 3.29
CA VAL A 173 5.58 -9.55 1.85
C VAL A 173 6.44 -8.36 1.40
N LEU A 174 6.05 -7.15 1.77
CA LEU A 174 6.58 -5.93 1.16
C LEU A 174 7.93 -5.52 1.74
N VAL A 175 8.16 -5.69 3.05
CA VAL A 175 9.44 -5.28 3.69
C VAL A 175 10.61 -6.12 3.17
N PRO A 176 10.55 -7.47 3.17
CA PRO A 176 11.67 -8.26 2.63
C PRO A 176 11.89 -8.00 1.14
N THR A 177 10.80 -7.84 0.37
CA THR A 177 10.87 -7.53 -1.07
C THR A 177 11.57 -6.18 -1.32
N GLY A 178 11.16 -5.13 -0.61
CA GLY A 178 11.75 -3.80 -0.75
C GLY A 178 13.19 -3.73 -0.27
N LEU A 179 13.51 -4.43 0.82
CA LEU A 179 14.89 -4.53 1.30
C LEU A 179 15.78 -5.27 0.30
N TYR A 180 15.30 -6.38 -0.26
CA TYR A 180 16.02 -7.10 -1.30
C TYR A 180 16.26 -6.20 -2.52
N GLN A 181 15.23 -5.50 -3.02
CA GLN A 181 15.37 -4.60 -4.16
C GLN A 181 16.37 -3.47 -3.89
N LEU A 182 16.33 -2.88 -2.69
CA LEU A 182 17.27 -1.84 -2.27
C LEU A 182 18.71 -2.36 -2.24
N LEU A 183 18.94 -3.52 -1.61
CA LEU A 183 20.27 -4.14 -1.54
C LEU A 183 20.76 -4.59 -2.91
N ALA A 184 19.89 -5.15 -3.75
CA ALA A 184 20.22 -5.53 -5.11
C ALA A 184 20.68 -4.31 -5.93
N ASN A 185 19.99 -3.17 -5.80
CA ASN A 185 20.36 -1.93 -6.49
C ASN A 185 21.67 -1.31 -5.96
N ALA A 186 22.00 -1.53 -4.68
CA ALA A 186 23.21 -1.02 -4.05
C ALA A 186 24.46 -1.89 -4.27
N ILE A 187 24.30 -3.21 -4.30
CA ILE A 187 25.41 -4.18 -4.27
C ILE A 187 25.67 -4.78 -5.66
N LEU A 188 24.62 -5.10 -6.43
CA LEU A 188 24.80 -5.84 -7.68
C LEU A 188 25.28 -4.92 -8.81
N PRO A 189 26.29 -5.36 -9.59
CA PRO A 189 26.81 -4.57 -10.70
C PRO A 189 25.75 -4.40 -11.80
N VAL A 190 25.75 -3.23 -12.42
CA VAL A 190 24.87 -2.94 -13.56
C VAL A 190 25.50 -3.52 -14.81
N THR A 191 24.80 -4.47 -15.45
CA THR A 191 25.14 -4.90 -16.81
C THR A 191 24.14 -4.32 -17.79
N ALA A 192 24.56 -4.22 -19.06
CA ALA A 192 23.75 -3.62 -20.12
C ALA A 192 22.49 -4.42 -20.49
N ASP A 193 22.24 -5.57 -19.84
CA ASP A 193 21.06 -6.42 -20.04
C ASP A 193 20.19 -6.55 -18.79
N THR A 194 20.56 -5.93 -17.67
CA THR A 194 19.84 -6.10 -16.40
C THR A 194 18.86 -4.96 -16.15
N PHE A 195 17.57 -5.31 -16.05
CA PHE A 195 16.54 -4.38 -15.56
C PHE A 195 16.69 -4.16 -14.05
N ARG A 196 16.70 -2.89 -13.61
CA ARG A 196 16.68 -2.55 -12.18
C ARG A 196 15.26 -2.31 -11.71
N PRO A 197 14.69 -3.18 -10.86
CA PRO A 197 13.39 -2.93 -10.27
C PRO A 197 13.48 -1.74 -9.30
N GLY A 198 12.53 -0.83 -9.41
CA GLY A 198 12.37 0.25 -8.45
C GLY A 198 11.87 -0.25 -7.11
N VAL A 199 12.31 0.39 -6.02
CA VAL A 199 11.91 0.03 -4.65
C VAL A 199 10.53 0.58 -4.25
N GLY A 200 9.96 1.50 -5.04
CA GLY A 200 8.78 2.27 -4.65
C GLY A 200 7.50 1.44 -4.48
N ASP A 201 7.39 0.32 -5.18
CA ASP A 201 6.21 -0.54 -5.11
C ASP A 201 6.19 -1.43 -3.85
N SER A 202 7.28 -1.47 -3.08
CA SER A 202 7.49 -2.43 -1.98
C SER A 202 7.99 -1.78 -0.70
N LEU A 203 9.03 -0.94 -0.77
CA LEU A 203 9.75 -0.46 0.41
C LEU A 203 8.88 0.47 1.26
N MET A 204 8.46 1.62 0.73
CA MET A 204 7.64 2.57 1.49
C MET A 204 6.29 1.98 1.91
N PRO A 205 5.55 1.28 1.03
CA PRO A 205 4.37 0.55 1.45
C PRO A 205 4.60 -0.44 2.59
N GLY A 206 5.70 -1.21 2.54
CA GLY A 206 6.07 -2.16 3.59
C GLY A 206 6.40 -1.48 4.91
N LEU A 207 7.16 -0.38 4.89
CA LEU A 207 7.53 0.38 6.08
C LEU A 207 6.32 1.03 6.75
N VAL A 208 5.42 1.65 5.99
CA VAL A 208 4.20 2.24 6.55
C VAL A 208 3.28 1.15 7.10
N SER A 209 3.15 0.01 6.39
CA SER A 209 2.40 -1.15 6.87
C SER A 209 2.96 -1.71 8.17
N LEU A 210 4.30 -1.79 8.31
CA LEU A 210 4.98 -2.24 9.53
C LEU A 210 4.61 -1.37 10.72
N ILE A 211 4.66 -0.05 10.57
CA ILE A 211 4.32 0.90 11.64
C ILE A 211 2.87 0.69 12.10
N VAL A 212 1.93 0.58 11.15
CA VAL A 212 0.51 0.39 11.46
C VAL A 212 0.26 -0.99 12.06
N TRP A 213 0.90 -2.03 11.54
CA TRP A 213 0.81 -3.38 12.10
C TRP A 213 1.26 -3.43 13.56
N LEU A 214 2.41 -2.82 13.88
CA LEU A 214 2.90 -2.75 15.26
C LEU A 214 1.92 -2.00 16.18
N ALA A 215 1.27 -0.95 15.69
CA ALA A 215 0.23 -0.26 16.43
C ALA A 215 -0.99 -1.16 16.71
N PHE A 216 -1.49 -1.88 15.69
CA PHE A 216 -2.59 -2.83 15.85
C PHE A 216 -2.24 -3.99 16.77
N LEU A 217 -1.07 -4.60 16.59
CA LEU A 217 -0.57 -5.69 17.41
C LEU A 217 -0.46 -5.28 18.88
N ARG A 218 0.07 -4.08 19.15
CA ARG A 218 0.10 -3.52 20.50
C ARG A 218 -1.31 -3.41 21.08
N LEU A 219 -2.26 -2.88 20.33
CA LEU A 219 -3.65 -2.75 20.78
C LEU A 219 -4.30 -4.12 21.08
N VAL A 220 -4.09 -5.12 20.22
CA VAL A 220 -4.55 -6.51 20.44
C VAL A 220 -3.94 -7.09 21.72
N VAL A 221 -2.62 -7.00 21.89
CA VAL A 221 -1.92 -7.53 23.08
C VAL A 221 -2.40 -6.84 24.36
N THR A 222 -2.60 -5.52 24.32
CA THR A 222 -3.15 -4.80 25.48
C THR A 222 -4.59 -5.20 25.80
N ASP A 223 -5.40 -5.55 24.80
CA ASP A 223 -6.77 -5.99 24.99
C ASP A 223 -6.82 -7.37 25.67
N PHE A 224 -5.99 -8.31 25.21
CA PHE A 224 -5.90 -9.64 25.81
C PHE A 224 -5.42 -9.61 27.26
N ARG A 225 -4.39 -8.81 27.56
CA ARG A 225 -3.85 -8.69 28.93
C ARG A 225 -4.88 -8.13 29.91
N ARG A 226 -5.76 -7.22 29.46
CA ARG A 226 -6.85 -6.69 30.29
C ARG A 226 -7.97 -7.72 30.50
N GLY A 227 -8.19 -8.61 29.55
CA GLY A 227 -9.20 -9.68 29.65
C GLY A 227 -8.79 -10.85 30.55
N THR A 228 -7.49 -11.09 30.78
CA THR A 228 -6.98 -12.16 31.65
C THR A 228 -6.67 -11.70 33.08
N GLY A 229 -6.88 -10.43 33.40
CA GLY A 229 -6.59 -9.82 34.71
C GLY A 229 -7.84 -9.53 35.56
N ALA A 230 -8.98 -10.14 35.23
CA ALA A 230 -10.21 -10.17 36.01
C ALA A 230 -10.55 -11.61 36.36
#